data_AF-A0A7C1Y017-F1
#
_entry.id   AF-A0A7C1Y017-F1
#
_cell.length_a   1.000
_cell.length_b   1.000
_cell.length_c   1.000
_cell.angle_alpha   90.00
_cell.angle_beta   90.00
_cell.angle_gamma   90.00
#
_symmetry.space_group_name_H-M   'P 1'
#
loop_
_entity.id
_entity.type
_entity.pdbx_description
1 polymer ?
#
loop_
_entity_poly.entity_id
_entity_poly.type
_entity_poly.pdbx_seq_one_letter_code
_entity_poly.pdbx_strand_id
1 'polypeptide(L)' 'RFCWLIRFVHPAVIDSYREHPEHLRFADELFRPVAGDRISIDYRLTR' A
#
# COMPACT_ATOMS: atom_id res chain seq x y z
N ARG A 1 -13.72 -3.58 10.91
CA ARG A 1 -12.77 -2.53 10.46
C ARG A 1 -11.47 -3.22 10.14
N PHE A 2 -10.89 -2.96 8.97
CA PHE A 2 -9.67 -3.64 8.51
C PHE A 2 -8.52 -2.64 8.44
N CYS A 3 -7.31 -3.11 8.70
CA CYS A 3 -6.10 -2.31 8.65
C CYS A 3 -4.98 -3.14 8.04
N TRP A 4 -4.19 -2.52 7.17
CA TRP A 4 -2.98 -3.09 6.58
C TRP A 4 -1.80 -2.28 7.10
N LEU A 5 -0.84 -2.96 7.74
CA LEU A 5 0.42 -2.36 8.16
C LEU A 5 1.55 -2.99 7.35
N ILE A 6 2.20 -2.19 6.52
CA ILE A 6 3.28 -2.63 5.65
C ILE A 6 4.57 -1.97 6.12
N ARG A 7 5.62 -2.78 6.29
CA ARG A 7 6.96 -2.27 6.66
C ARG A 7 7.89 -2.36 5.46
N PHE A 8 8.38 -1.21 5.03
CA PHE A 8 9.40 -1.13 4.00
C PHE A 8 10.79 -1.12 4.61
N VAL A 9 11.74 -1.77 3.93
CA VAL A 9 13.16 -1.81 4.35
C VAL A 9 13.84 -0.45 4.14
N HIS A 10 13.41 0.32 3.14
CA HIS A 10 13.99 1.62 2.80
C HIS A 10 12.95 2.48 2.04
N PRO A 11 12.95 3.82 2.16
CA PRO A 11 12.00 4.66 1.42
C PRO A 11 12.04 4.46 -0.11
N ALA A 12 13.21 4.19 -0.67
CA ALA A 12 13.39 3.98 -2.12
C ALA A 12 12.64 2.76 -2.69
N VAL A 13 12.16 1.83 -1.85
CA VAL A 13 11.37 0.68 -2.33
C VAL A 13 9.86 0.94 -2.35
N ILE A 14 9.40 2.08 -1.82
CA ILE A 14 7.96 2.38 -1.74
C ILE A 14 7.37 2.55 -3.14
N ASP A 15 8.05 3.31 -4.00
CA ASP A 15 7.56 3.57 -5.36
C ASP A 15 7.57 2.29 -6.20
N SER A 16 8.65 1.50 -6.13
CA SER A 16 8.71 0.22 -6.84
C SER A 16 7.68 -0.79 -6.34
N TYR A 17 7.31 -0.78 -5.05
CA TYR A 17 6.19 -1.56 -4.54
C TYR A 17 4.84 -1.05 -5.07
N ARG A 18 4.60 0.26 -5.00
CA ARG A 18 3.33 0.90 -5.39
C ARG A 18 3.04 0.73 -6.88
N GLU A 19 4.06 0.83 -7.71
CA GLU A 19 3.98 0.76 -9.17
C GLU A 19 4.14 -0.67 -9.71
N HIS A 20 4.46 -1.64 -8.85
CA HIS A 20 4.63 -3.02 -9.29
C HIS A 20 3.36 -3.54 -9.96
N PRO A 21 3.44 -4.16 -11.17
CA PRO A 21 2.26 -4.62 -11.90
C PRO A 21 1.32 -5.52 -11.09
N GLU A 22 1.89 -6.42 -10.28
CA GLU A 22 1.10 -7.30 -9.39
C GLU A 22 0.37 -6.52 -8.28
N HIS A 23 0.99 -5.47 -7.73
CA HIS A 23 0.34 -4.62 -6.74
C HIS A 23 -0.82 -3.84 -7.38
N LEU A 24 -0.60 -3.27 -8.57
CA LEU A 24 -1.63 -2.56 -9.31
C LEU A 24 -2.81 -3.47 -9.67
N ARG A 25 -2.54 -4.67 -10.21
CA ARG A 25 -3.56 -5.66 -10.55
C ARG A 25 -4.41 -6.03 -9.33
N PHE A 26 -3.75 -6.36 -8.22
CA PHE A 26 -4.46 -6.66 -6.96
C PHE A 26 -5.30 -5.46 -6.48
N ALA A 27 -4.71 -4.26 -6.50
CA ALA A 27 -5.39 -3.06 -6.03
C ALA A 27 -6.63 -2.75 -6.87
N ASP A 28 -6.53 -2.86 -8.19
CA ASP A 28 -7.58 -2.48 -9.13
C ASP A 28 -8.71 -3.51 -9.18
N GLU A 29 -8.37 -4.79 -9.23
CA GLU A 29 -9.33 -5.86 -9.48
C GLU A 29 -10.00 -6.37 -8.20
N LEU A 30 -9.28 -6.38 -7.07
CA LEU A 30 -9.74 -7.05 -5.85
C LEU A 30 -9.97 -6.10 -4.69
N PHE A 31 -9.12 -5.08 -4.53
CA PHE A 31 -9.15 -4.24 -3.33
C PHE A 31 -10.05 -3.00 -3.46
N ARG A 32 -9.83 -2.15 -4.47
CA ARG A 32 -10.58 -0.90 -4.66
C ARG A 32 -12.10 -1.10 -4.83
N PRO A 33 -12.60 -2.16 -5.47
CA PRO A 33 -14.05 -2.40 -5.56
C PRO A 33 -14.74 -2.57 -4.20
N VAL A 34 -14.01 -3.03 -3.17
CA VAL A 34 -14.57 -3.28 -1.82
C VAL A 34 -14.10 -2.26 -0.78
N ALA A 35 -13.08 -1.46 -1.10
CA ALA A 35 -12.44 -0.49 -0.20
C ALA A 35 -12.16 0.86 -0.91
N GLY A 36 -13.18 1.42 -1.56
CA GLY A 36 -13.09 2.70 -2.28
C GLY A 36 -12.67 3.87 -1.39
N ASP A 37 -13.26 3.97 -0.19
CA ASP A 37 -13.00 5.04 0.79
C ASP A 37 -11.74 4.83 1.64
N ARG A 38 -10.76 4.08 1.12
CA ARG A 38 -9.54 3.79 1.88
C ARG A 38 -8.79 5.08 2.23
N ILE A 39 -8.22 5.10 3.43
CA ILE A 39 -7.25 6.11 3.85
C ILE A 39 -5.89 5.40 3.98
N SER A 40 -4.88 5.94 3.32
CA SER A 40 -3.50 5.45 3.38
C SER A 40 -2.56 6.56 3.82
N ILE A 41 -1.64 6.25 4.72
CA ILE A 41 -0.55 7.15 5.13
C ILE A 41 0.75 6.35 5.12
N ASP A 42 1.82 6.97 4.67
CA ASP A 42 3.19 6.49 4.89
C ASP A 42 3.80 7.28 6.05
N TYR A 43 4.51 6.61 6.94
CA TYR A 43 5.18 7.25 8.08
C TYR A 43 6.55 6.63 8.35
N ARG A 44 7.45 7.42 8.94
CA ARG A 44 8.77 6.95 9.36
C ARG A 44 8.72 6.56 10.83
N LEU A 45 9.21 5.36 11.13
CA LEU A 45 9.44 4.94 12.52
C LEU A 45 10.62 5.73 13.09
N THR A 46 10.33 6.61 14.04
CA THR A 46 11.35 7.22 14.91
C THR A 46 11.55 6.32 16.12
N ARG A 47 12.77 6.29 16.65
CA ARG A 47 13.01 5.65 17.95
C ARG A 47 12.42 6.48 19.08
#